data_AF-A0A561Q4G9-F1
#
_entry.id   AF-A0A561Q4G9-F1
#
_cell.length_a   1.000
_cell.length_b   1.000
_cell.length_c   1.000
_cell.angle_alpha   90.00
_cell.angle_beta   90.00
_cell.angle_gamma   90.00
#
_symmetry.space_group_name_H-M   'P 1'
#
loop_
_entity.id
_entity.type
_entity.pdbx_description
1 polymer ?
#
loop_
_entity_poly.entity_id
_entity_poly.type
_entity_poly.pdbx_seq_one_letter_code
_entity_poly.pdbx_strand_id
1 'polypeptide(L)'
;MFPWLPFDVDSTSLAAWVLRERNLHQESDRIATRIVLANRNRKGLFYTWIVPRLSSSYSLRFLRIAAHVLFSPVWHFVYWYQTNCSYSDIDAGINANVLFYLGDIPATQPVVDLLVNIIRENKEATCDKWYNNPFVIYYFFSRNYCHGIHKLEAIRQPIIDRILSLAHRDGRLGSTLLDTALGVCTLLNLHHSSLVSDKAVQYIISAQYEYGSWERWSHYTAGNEHTHFGSEEITTAFCLEALVRYRKSKIE
;
A
#
# COMPACT_ATOMS: atom_id res chain seq x y z
N MET A 1 -15.55 17.95 -1.73
CA MET A 1 -14.15 17.64 -1.40
C MET A 1 -13.81 18.44 -0.15
N PHE A 2 -13.38 17.81 0.94
CA PHE A 2 -13.06 18.50 2.19
C PHE A 2 -11.91 19.49 1.93
N PRO A 3 -12.12 20.81 2.01
CA PRO A 3 -11.13 21.81 1.57
C PRO A 3 -9.86 21.87 2.42
N TRP A 4 -9.79 21.09 3.51
CA TRP A 4 -8.71 21.11 4.48
C TRP A 4 -7.84 19.84 4.49
N LEU A 5 -8.27 18.74 3.87
CA LEU A 5 -7.47 17.51 3.82
C LEU A 5 -6.48 17.60 2.66
N PRO A 6 -5.16 17.58 2.91
CA PRO A 6 -4.18 17.61 1.83
C PRO A 6 -4.33 16.35 0.96
N PHE A 7 -4.17 16.51 -0.36
CA PHE A 7 -4.01 15.35 -1.24
C PHE A 7 -2.76 14.55 -0.85
N ASP A 8 -2.84 13.23 -0.93
CA ASP A 8 -1.74 12.32 -0.65
C ASP A 8 -1.36 11.51 -1.90
N VAL A 9 -0.11 11.04 -1.95
CA VAL A 9 0.39 10.24 -3.07
C VAL A 9 -0.13 8.81 -3.04
N ASP A 10 -0.58 8.29 -1.89
CA ASP A 10 -1.08 6.92 -1.76
C ASP A 10 -2.37 6.73 -2.58
N SER A 11 -3.40 7.51 -2.23
CA SER A 11 -4.68 7.59 -2.93
C SER A 11 -4.48 7.98 -4.40
N THR A 12 -3.61 8.95 -4.67
CA THR A 12 -3.32 9.40 -6.04
C THR A 12 -2.72 8.29 -6.89
N SER A 13 -1.74 7.54 -6.37
CA SER A 13 -1.10 6.45 -7.08
C SER A 13 -2.05 5.29 -7.33
N LEU A 14 -2.85 4.88 -6.35
CA LEU A 14 -3.83 3.81 -6.51
C LEU A 14 -4.92 4.19 -7.53
N ALA A 15 -5.50 5.39 -7.42
CA ALA A 15 -6.52 5.86 -8.36
C ALA A 15 -5.97 5.97 -9.79
N ALA A 16 -4.77 6.55 -9.96
CA ALA A 16 -4.15 6.68 -11.27
C ALA A 16 -3.81 5.32 -11.88
N TRP A 17 -3.36 4.35 -11.07
CA TRP A 17 -3.10 2.98 -11.53
C TRP A 17 -4.37 2.29 -12.03
N VAL A 18 -5.49 2.38 -11.31
CA VAL A 18 -6.77 1.78 -11.75
C VAL A 18 -7.23 2.39 -13.07
N LEU A 19 -7.14 3.72 -13.24
CA LEU A 19 -7.47 4.36 -14.51
C LEU A 19 -6.55 3.88 -15.64
N ARG A 20 -5.26 3.68 -15.35
CA ARG A 20 -4.29 3.15 -16.32
C ARG A 20 -4.65 1.74 -16.76
N GLU A 21 -4.92 0.84 -15.82
CA GLU A 21 -5.31 -0.55 -16.06
C GLU A 21 -6.57 -0.66 -16.92
N ARG A 22 -7.50 0.29 -16.78
CA ARG A 22 -8.75 0.37 -17.57
C ARG A 22 -8.63 1.12 -18.89
N ASN A 23 -7.44 1.58 -19.28
CA ASN A 23 -7.21 2.39 -20.48
C ASN A 23 -7.99 3.74 -20.48
N LEU A 24 -8.28 4.32 -19.31
CA LEU A 24 -9.07 5.56 -19.12
C LEU A 24 -8.20 6.78 -18.75
N HIS A 25 -6.93 6.79 -19.14
CA HIS A 25 -5.87 7.46 -18.37
C HIS A 25 -5.17 8.62 -19.10
N GLN A 26 -5.47 8.90 -20.37
CA GLN A 26 -4.57 9.68 -21.23
C GLN A 26 -4.09 11.03 -20.66
N GLU A 27 -4.98 11.89 -20.15
CA GLU A 27 -4.56 13.17 -19.55
C GLU A 27 -4.32 13.07 -18.03
N SER A 28 -5.19 12.38 -17.31
CA SER A 28 -5.14 12.23 -15.85
C SER A 28 -3.86 11.55 -15.39
N ASP A 29 -3.40 10.52 -16.10
CA ASP A 29 -2.17 9.77 -15.79
C ASP A 29 -0.92 10.61 -15.99
N ARG A 30 -0.86 11.38 -17.08
CA ARG A 30 0.27 12.28 -17.33
C ARG A 30 0.37 13.35 -16.24
N ILE A 31 -0.76 13.84 -15.75
CA ILE A 31 -0.82 14.81 -14.66
C ILE A 31 -0.39 14.15 -13.34
N ALA A 32 -0.98 13.00 -12.99
CA ALA A 32 -0.66 12.26 -11.78
C ALA A 32 0.83 11.87 -11.74
N THR A 33 1.37 11.29 -12.81
CA THR A 33 2.79 10.94 -12.95
C THR A 33 3.69 12.13 -12.67
N ARG A 34 3.40 13.31 -13.24
CA ARG A 34 4.19 14.53 -13.01
C ARG A 34 4.12 15.02 -11.57
N ILE A 35 2.95 14.94 -10.95
CA ILE A 35 2.75 15.38 -9.56
C ILE A 35 3.50 14.45 -8.61
N VAL A 36 3.33 13.13 -8.78
CA VAL A 36 4.00 12.12 -7.96
C VAL A 36 5.52 12.24 -8.11
N LEU A 37 6.04 12.34 -9.34
CA LEU A 37 7.49 12.53 -9.58
C LEU A 37 8.03 13.86 -9.02
N ALA A 38 7.21 14.90 -8.92
CA ALA A 38 7.63 16.14 -8.26
C ALA A 38 7.69 15.97 -6.73
N ASN A 39 6.84 15.13 -6.13
CA ASN A 39 6.70 15.01 -4.68
C ASN A 39 7.79 14.14 -4.00
N ARG A 40 9.06 14.35 -4.34
CA ARG A 40 10.21 13.61 -3.80
C ARG A 40 11.12 14.45 -2.91
N ASN A 41 11.77 13.77 -1.98
CA ASN A 41 12.88 14.32 -1.20
C ASN A 41 14.21 14.24 -1.97
N ARG A 42 15.29 14.76 -1.37
CA ARG A 42 16.65 14.74 -1.97
C ARG A 42 17.26 13.34 -2.10
N LYS A 43 16.74 12.36 -1.35
CA LYS A 43 17.13 10.94 -1.45
C LYS A 43 16.32 10.18 -2.52
N GLY A 44 15.39 10.85 -3.20
CA GLY A 44 14.53 10.25 -4.21
C GLY A 44 13.33 9.45 -3.67
N LEU A 45 13.07 9.51 -2.36
CA LEU A 45 11.86 8.93 -1.75
C LEU A 45 10.69 9.92 -1.84
N PHE A 46 9.48 9.39 -1.89
CA PHE A 46 8.27 10.18 -2.07
C PHE A 46 7.68 10.56 -0.72
N TYR A 47 7.28 11.82 -0.60
CA TYR A 47 6.51 12.28 0.55
C TYR A 47 5.07 11.80 0.45
N THR A 48 4.45 11.56 1.59
CA THR A 48 3.02 11.19 1.68
C THR A 48 2.13 12.32 1.15
N TRP A 49 2.37 13.55 1.62
CA TRP A 49 1.48 14.68 1.37
C TRP A 49 1.94 15.56 0.19
N ILE A 50 0.99 15.92 -0.69
CA ILE A 50 1.18 16.82 -1.82
C ILE A 50 0.89 18.24 -1.35
N VAL A 51 1.94 18.91 -0.87
CA VAL A 51 1.87 20.27 -0.32
C VAL A 51 2.92 21.18 -0.98
N PRO A 52 2.79 22.51 -0.89
CA PRO A 52 3.77 23.43 -1.46
C PRO A 52 5.12 23.28 -0.74
N ARG A 53 6.20 23.21 -1.49
CA ARG A 53 7.58 23.17 -0.97
C ARG A 53 8.51 23.99 -1.87
N LEU A 54 9.69 24.32 -1.35
CA LEU A 54 10.74 24.91 -2.16
C LEU A 54 11.44 23.80 -2.95
N SER A 55 11.10 23.69 -4.24
CA SER A 55 11.75 22.76 -5.17
C SER A 55 11.83 23.36 -6.56
N SER A 56 12.99 23.20 -7.21
CA SER A 56 13.21 23.61 -8.60
C SER A 56 12.47 22.74 -9.61
N SER A 57 11.94 21.59 -9.20
CA SER A 57 11.27 20.61 -10.07
C SER A 57 9.75 20.82 -10.20
N TYR A 58 9.20 21.89 -9.60
CA TYR A 58 7.75 22.09 -9.54
C TYR A 58 7.21 22.80 -10.78
N SER A 59 6.23 22.15 -11.42
CA SER A 59 5.44 22.80 -12.48
C SER A 59 4.40 23.74 -11.87
N LEU A 60 3.96 24.75 -12.63
CA LEU A 60 2.84 25.62 -12.24
C LEU A 60 1.57 24.82 -11.86
N ARG A 61 1.36 23.66 -12.51
CA ARG A 61 0.23 22.77 -12.19
C ARG A 61 0.40 22.10 -10.83
N PHE A 62 1.61 21.65 -10.50
CA PHE A 62 1.92 21.13 -9.16
C PHE A 62 1.63 22.21 -8.11
N LEU A 63 2.15 23.42 -8.30
CA LEU A 63 1.93 24.52 -7.38
C LEU A 63 0.45 24.85 -7.23
N ARG A 64 -0.34 24.87 -8.32
CA ARG A 64 -1.78 25.09 -8.25
C ARG A 64 -2.52 24.03 -7.43
N ILE A 65 -2.17 22.76 -7.62
CA ILE A 65 -2.79 21.65 -6.87
C ILE A 65 -2.35 21.70 -5.43
N ALA A 66 -1.05 21.83 -5.16
CA ALA A 66 -0.51 21.91 -3.83
C ALA A 66 -1.03 23.14 -3.06
N ALA A 67 -1.24 24.28 -3.74
CA ALA A 67 -1.76 25.51 -3.15
C ALA A 67 -3.23 25.42 -2.69
N HIS A 68 -3.94 24.31 -2.95
CA HIS A 68 -5.34 24.18 -2.49
C HIS A 68 -5.45 24.37 -0.96
N VAL A 69 -4.44 23.94 -0.22
CA VAL A 69 -4.36 24.11 1.24
C VAL A 69 -4.31 25.57 1.70
N LEU A 70 -3.87 26.48 0.82
CA LEU A 70 -3.84 27.91 1.10
C LEU A 70 -5.22 28.56 1.07
N PHE A 71 -6.25 27.89 0.52
CA PHE A 71 -7.63 28.37 0.55
C PHE A 71 -8.33 28.09 1.89
N SER A 72 -7.69 27.36 2.81
CA SER A 72 -8.22 27.10 4.15
C SER A 72 -7.08 27.04 5.19
N PRO A 73 -6.31 28.14 5.37
CA PRO A 73 -5.07 28.12 6.15
C PRO A 73 -5.29 27.80 7.64
N VAL A 74 -6.40 28.27 8.22
CA VAL A 74 -6.77 27.97 9.62
C VAL A 74 -7.04 26.48 9.80
N TRP A 75 -7.88 25.89 8.96
CA TRP A 75 -8.21 24.46 9.05
C TRP A 75 -7.04 23.56 8.70
N HIS A 76 -6.20 23.98 7.76
CA HIS A 76 -4.95 23.29 7.47
C HIS A 76 -4.01 23.31 8.68
N PHE A 77 -3.81 24.47 9.32
CA PHE A 77 -3.02 24.56 10.55
C PHE A 77 -3.59 23.65 11.66
N VAL A 78 -4.91 23.70 11.88
CA VAL A 78 -5.59 22.82 12.84
C VAL A 78 -5.35 21.35 12.51
N TYR A 79 -5.48 20.96 11.24
CA TYR A 79 -5.22 19.59 10.81
C TYR A 79 -3.81 19.12 11.17
N TRP A 80 -2.76 19.87 10.82
CA TRP A 80 -1.38 19.47 11.14
C TRP A 80 -1.05 19.53 12.62
N TYR A 81 -1.72 20.39 13.39
CA TYR A 81 -1.51 20.48 14.82
C TYR A 81 -2.22 19.36 15.60
N GLN A 82 -3.41 18.96 15.14
CA GLN A 82 -4.24 17.96 15.83
C GLN A 82 -4.01 16.53 15.35
N THR A 83 -3.47 16.36 14.14
CA THR A 83 -3.12 15.03 13.61
C THR A 83 -1.65 14.74 13.85
N ASN A 84 -1.29 13.46 13.86
CA ASN A 84 0.11 13.09 13.91
C ASN A 84 0.84 13.34 12.59
N CYS A 85 0.15 13.79 11.53
CA CYS A 85 0.71 14.03 10.19
C CYS A 85 1.89 15.02 10.24
N SER A 86 2.91 14.78 9.43
CA SER A 86 3.98 15.74 9.18
C SER A 86 4.18 15.95 7.69
N TYR A 87 4.48 17.20 7.30
CA TYR A 87 4.86 17.49 5.93
C TYR A 87 6.04 16.64 5.47
N SER A 88 6.93 16.18 6.36
CA SER A 88 8.09 15.37 5.98
C SER A 88 7.82 13.86 6.00
N ASP A 89 6.58 13.42 6.20
CA ASP A 89 6.23 12.00 6.25
C ASP A 89 6.66 11.28 4.95
N ILE A 90 7.42 10.20 5.14
CA ILE A 90 7.90 9.28 4.12
C ILE A 90 7.66 7.88 4.67
N ASP A 91 6.69 7.20 4.08
CA ASP A 91 6.17 5.94 4.59
C ASP A 91 6.38 4.83 3.54
N ALA A 92 6.81 3.65 3.99
CA ALA A 92 7.25 2.59 3.11
C ALA A 92 6.11 1.97 2.28
N GLY A 93 4.94 1.76 2.88
CA GLY A 93 3.75 1.25 2.19
C GLY A 93 3.26 2.22 1.11
N ILE A 94 3.28 3.52 1.42
CA ILE A 94 2.96 4.58 0.46
C ILE A 94 3.97 4.61 -0.69
N ASN A 95 5.27 4.53 -0.39
CA ASN A 95 6.30 4.46 -1.43
C ASN A 95 6.17 3.18 -2.27
N ALA A 96 5.76 2.05 -1.69
CA ALA A 96 5.47 0.83 -2.44
C ALA A 96 4.28 1.00 -3.41
N ASN A 97 3.27 1.80 -3.05
CA ASN A 97 2.15 2.11 -3.94
C ASN A 97 2.57 3.07 -5.06
N VAL A 98 3.48 4.01 -4.77
CA VAL A 98 4.12 4.84 -5.81
C VAL A 98 4.94 4.00 -6.78
N LEU A 99 5.76 3.06 -6.26
CA LEU A 99 6.53 2.13 -7.09
C LEU A 99 5.60 1.29 -7.98
N PHE A 100 4.49 0.82 -7.44
CA PHE A 100 3.51 0.01 -8.17
C PHE A 100 2.87 0.80 -9.32
N TYR A 101 2.58 2.08 -9.08
CA TYR A 101 2.02 2.97 -10.09
C TYR A 101 3.05 3.38 -11.16
N LEU A 102 4.25 3.79 -10.77
CA LEU A 102 5.25 4.32 -11.70
C LEU A 102 6.09 3.23 -12.39
N GLY A 103 6.16 2.04 -11.80
CA GLY A 103 6.97 0.92 -12.28
C GLY A 103 8.46 1.06 -11.96
N ASP A 104 9.25 0.16 -12.56
CA ASP A 104 10.72 0.13 -12.42
C ASP A 104 11.38 1.14 -13.36
N ILE A 105 11.56 2.37 -12.86
CA ILE A 105 12.19 3.48 -13.59
C ILE A 105 13.34 4.08 -12.77
N PRO A 106 14.28 4.85 -13.36
CA PRO A 106 15.37 5.46 -12.61
C PRO A 106 14.90 6.27 -11.38
N ALA A 107 13.74 6.90 -11.49
CA ALA A 107 13.14 7.69 -10.41
C ALA A 107 12.66 6.88 -9.20
N THR A 108 12.43 5.56 -9.34
CA THR A 108 11.89 4.68 -8.29
C THR A 108 12.93 3.74 -7.70
N GLN A 109 14.19 3.77 -8.16
CA GLN A 109 15.26 2.93 -7.59
C GLN A 109 15.47 3.14 -6.08
N PRO A 110 15.46 4.38 -5.54
CA PRO A 110 15.58 4.57 -4.09
C PRO A 110 14.46 3.90 -3.29
N VAL A 111 13.28 3.73 -3.89
CA VAL A 111 12.17 3.01 -3.27
C VAL A 111 12.46 1.51 -3.24
N VAL A 112 12.96 0.93 -4.34
CA VAL A 112 13.37 -0.48 -4.38
C VAL A 112 14.41 -0.77 -3.28
N ASP A 113 15.43 0.09 -3.16
CA ASP A 113 16.44 -0.03 -2.10
C ASP A 113 15.84 0.06 -0.70
N LEU A 114 14.89 0.98 -0.49
CA LEU A 114 14.16 1.12 0.77
C LEU A 114 13.42 -0.18 1.12
N LEU A 115 12.67 -0.76 0.17
CA LEU A 115 11.85 -1.94 0.44
C LEU A 115 12.73 -3.15 0.77
N VAL A 116 13.83 -3.34 0.03
CA VAL A 116 14.81 -4.40 0.29
C VAL A 116 15.45 -4.24 1.67
N ASN A 117 15.86 -3.03 2.04
CA ASN A 117 16.47 -2.76 3.34
C ASN A 117 15.51 -3.00 4.51
N ILE A 118 14.22 -2.65 4.36
CA ILE A 118 13.20 -2.90 5.38
C ILE A 118 13.09 -4.40 5.69
N ILE A 119 13.01 -5.22 4.65
CA ILE A 119 12.93 -6.67 4.82
C ILE A 119 14.22 -7.23 5.40
N ARG A 120 15.39 -6.79 4.89
CA ARG A 120 16.69 -7.24 5.41
C ARG A 120 16.87 -6.91 6.90
N GLU A 121 16.36 -5.77 7.34
CA GLU A 121 16.55 -5.25 8.69
C GLU A 121 15.39 -5.57 9.65
N ASN A 122 14.38 -6.35 9.21
CA ASN A 122 13.18 -6.71 9.99
C ASN A 122 12.41 -5.49 10.52
N LYS A 123 12.18 -4.49 9.65
CA LYS A 123 11.55 -3.21 10.02
C LYS A 123 10.08 -3.08 9.62
N GLU A 124 9.43 -4.14 9.18
CA GLU A 124 8.08 -4.13 8.60
C GLU A 124 7.00 -3.64 9.56
N ALA A 125 7.17 -3.88 10.86
CA ALA A 125 6.22 -3.42 11.87
C ALA A 125 6.29 -1.91 12.13
N THR A 126 7.36 -1.24 11.69
CA THR A 126 7.68 0.16 12.07
C THR A 126 8.10 1.04 10.89
N CYS A 127 8.09 0.52 9.66
CA CYS A 127 8.55 1.24 8.47
C CYS A 127 7.51 2.23 7.91
N ASP A 128 6.30 2.21 8.47
CA ASP A 128 5.17 2.98 8.01
C ASP A 128 4.33 3.43 9.21
N LYS A 129 3.98 4.71 9.22
CA LYS A 129 3.21 5.32 10.28
C LYS A 129 1.72 4.96 10.22
N TRP A 130 1.21 4.69 9.02
CA TRP A 130 -0.20 4.41 8.76
C TRP A 130 -0.47 2.91 8.80
N TYR A 131 0.45 2.12 8.26
CA TYR A 131 0.32 0.67 8.14
C TYR A 131 1.20 -0.05 9.16
N ASN A 132 0.69 -0.23 10.39
CA ASN A 132 1.40 -0.92 11.48
C ASN A 132 1.23 -2.45 11.48
N ASN A 133 0.67 -3.03 10.40
CA ASN A 133 0.51 -4.46 10.24
C ASN A 133 1.50 -4.99 9.18
N PRO A 134 2.46 -5.86 9.55
CA PRO A 134 3.40 -6.46 8.62
C PRO A 134 2.74 -7.16 7.41
N PHE A 135 1.54 -7.74 7.56
CA PHE A 135 0.84 -8.39 6.44
C PHE A 135 0.43 -7.38 5.35
N VAL A 136 0.08 -6.16 5.72
CA VAL A 136 -0.23 -5.09 4.75
C VAL A 136 1.04 -4.68 4.02
N ILE A 137 2.17 -4.56 4.74
CA ILE A 137 3.48 -4.25 4.15
C ILE A 137 3.94 -5.35 3.18
N TYR A 138 3.85 -6.62 3.59
CA TYR A 138 4.19 -7.75 2.73
C TYR A 138 3.32 -7.80 1.46
N TYR A 139 2.02 -7.52 1.59
CA TYR A 139 1.12 -7.43 0.45
C TYR A 139 1.55 -6.32 -0.50
N PHE A 140 1.83 -5.11 0.00
CA PHE A 140 2.29 -4.00 -0.84
C PHE A 140 3.61 -4.28 -1.54
N PHE A 141 4.54 -4.96 -0.87
CA PHE A 141 5.84 -5.27 -1.47
C PHE A 141 5.71 -6.39 -2.50
N SER A 142 4.94 -7.43 -2.20
CA SER A 142 4.75 -8.57 -3.11
C SER A 142 4.00 -8.22 -4.38
N ARG A 143 3.01 -7.31 -4.34
CA ARG A 143 2.31 -6.90 -5.58
C ARG A 143 3.24 -6.20 -6.57
N ASN A 144 4.25 -5.49 -6.09
CA ASN A 144 5.28 -4.87 -6.94
C ASN A 144 6.13 -5.94 -7.64
N TYR A 145 6.53 -6.98 -6.90
CA TYR A 145 7.24 -8.13 -7.46
C TYR A 145 6.40 -8.84 -8.53
N CYS A 146 5.13 -9.17 -8.21
CA CYS A 146 4.18 -9.80 -9.13
C CYS A 146 3.93 -8.95 -10.39
N HIS A 147 4.07 -7.63 -10.30
CA HIS A 147 3.95 -6.71 -11.42
C HIS A 147 5.25 -6.51 -12.23
N GLY A 148 6.23 -7.41 -12.06
CA GLY A 148 7.45 -7.47 -12.89
C GLY A 148 8.64 -6.70 -12.33
N ILE A 149 8.58 -6.17 -11.10
CA ILE A 149 9.71 -5.47 -10.47
C ILE A 149 10.64 -6.50 -9.82
N HIS A 150 11.34 -7.27 -10.66
CA HIS A 150 12.18 -8.41 -10.24
C HIS A 150 13.41 -8.01 -9.41
N LYS A 151 13.76 -6.73 -9.33
CA LYS A 151 14.77 -6.24 -8.37
C LYS A 151 14.38 -6.50 -6.91
N LEU A 152 13.11 -6.80 -6.64
CA LEU A 152 12.60 -7.25 -5.35
C LEU A 152 12.76 -8.77 -5.12
N GLU A 153 13.46 -9.52 -5.97
CA GLU A 153 13.69 -10.96 -5.78
C GLU A 153 14.30 -11.28 -4.40
N ALA A 154 15.22 -10.45 -3.92
CA ALA A 154 15.91 -10.66 -2.65
C ALA A 154 14.97 -10.67 -1.43
N ILE A 155 13.77 -10.09 -1.54
CA ILE A 155 12.78 -10.08 -0.45
C ILE A 155 11.77 -11.22 -0.53
N ARG A 156 11.76 -12.00 -1.62
CA ARG A 156 10.76 -13.05 -1.86
C ARG A 156 10.77 -14.11 -0.76
N GLN A 157 11.89 -14.80 -0.58
CA GLN A 157 11.99 -15.90 0.39
C GLN A 157 11.83 -15.41 1.85
N PRO A 158 12.48 -14.31 2.29
CA PRO A 158 12.27 -13.79 3.64
C PRO A 158 10.81 -13.50 3.99
N ILE A 159 10.03 -12.95 3.05
CA ILE A 159 8.60 -12.69 3.29
C ILE A 159 7.82 -14.00 3.39
N ILE A 160 8.07 -14.97 2.51
CA ILE A 160 7.42 -16.29 2.55
C ILE A 160 7.67 -16.96 3.90
N ASP A 161 8.93 -17.03 4.33
CA ASP A 161 9.31 -17.71 5.57
C ASP A 161 8.64 -17.09 6.81
N ARG A 162 8.51 -15.76 6.83
CA ARG A 162 7.83 -15.04 7.93
C ARG A 162 6.34 -15.25 7.95
N ILE A 163 5.68 -15.33 6.80
CA ILE A 163 4.24 -15.64 6.74
C ILE A 163 4.00 -17.09 7.20
N LEU A 164 4.81 -18.04 6.69
CA LEU A 164 4.65 -19.45 7.03
C LEU A 164 4.97 -19.75 8.50
N SER A 165 5.91 -19.01 9.12
CA SER A 165 6.21 -19.19 10.54
C SER A 165 5.09 -18.76 11.48
N LEU A 166 4.16 -17.93 10.99
CA LEU A 166 2.97 -17.49 11.71
C LEU A 166 1.73 -18.35 11.39
N ALA A 167 1.87 -19.40 10.57
CA ALA A 167 0.76 -20.25 10.19
C ALA A 167 0.23 -21.08 11.38
N HIS A 168 -1.08 -21.04 11.56
CA HIS A 168 -1.81 -21.79 12.55
C HIS A 168 -2.33 -23.11 11.97
N ARG A 169 -2.57 -24.10 12.84
CA ARG A 169 -3.12 -25.41 12.44
C ARG A 169 -4.52 -25.32 11.85
N ASP A 170 -5.28 -24.30 12.21
CA ASP A 170 -6.64 -24.02 11.75
C ASP A 170 -6.70 -23.32 10.38
N GLY A 171 -5.54 -23.02 9.78
CA GLY A 171 -5.44 -22.39 8.46
C GLY A 171 -5.17 -20.89 8.51
N ARG A 172 -5.23 -20.22 9.67
CA ARG A 172 -4.86 -18.79 9.74
C ARG A 172 -3.37 -18.58 9.45
N LEU A 173 -3.03 -17.48 8.79
CA LEU A 173 -1.62 -17.07 8.58
C LEU A 173 -1.18 -15.96 9.54
N GLY A 174 -2.09 -15.42 10.34
CA GLY A 174 -1.82 -14.37 11.31
C GLY A 174 -2.92 -14.32 12.38
N SER A 175 -3.03 -13.18 13.07
CA SER A 175 -3.96 -13.04 14.18
C SER A 175 -5.40 -12.86 13.71
N THR A 176 -5.57 -12.23 12.55
CA THR A 176 -6.88 -11.83 12.02
C THR A 176 -7.22 -12.54 10.71
N LEU A 177 -8.50 -12.49 10.32
CA LEU A 177 -8.92 -12.93 8.99
C LEU A 177 -8.28 -12.08 7.89
N LEU A 178 -8.15 -10.76 8.11
CA LEU A 178 -7.48 -9.85 7.17
C LEU A 178 -6.01 -10.24 6.95
N ASP A 179 -5.29 -10.61 8.02
CA ASP A 179 -3.90 -11.11 7.90
C ASP A 179 -3.85 -12.37 7.02
N THR A 180 -4.83 -13.26 7.20
CA THR A 180 -4.92 -14.49 6.43
C THR A 180 -5.16 -14.21 4.94
N ALA A 181 -6.09 -13.30 4.62
CA ALA A 181 -6.35 -12.88 3.24
C ALA A 181 -5.12 -12.21 2.59
N LEU A 182 -4.50 -11.25 3.28
CA LEU A 182 -3.27 -10.58 2.82
C LEU A 182 -2.11 -11.55 2.67
N GLY A 183 -1.98 -12.52 3.60
CA GLY A 183 -0.97 -13.57 3.56
C GLY A 183 -1.12 -14.46 2.34
N VAL A 184 -2.33 -14.92 2.03
CA VAL A 184 -2.61 -15.71 0.82
C VAL A 184 -2.30 -14.90 -0.44
N CYS A 185 -2.78 -13.65 -0.54
CA CYS A 185 -2.44 -12.77 -1.66
C CYS A 185 -0.92 -12.62 -1.82
N THR A 186 -0.19 -12.42 -0.72
CA THR A 186 1.26 -12.25 -0.70
C THR A 186 1.96 -13.51 -1.19
N LEU A 187 1.65 -14.68 -0.63
CA LEU A 187 2.27 -15.94 -1.04
C LEU A 187 2.06 -16.19 -2.54
N LEU A 188 0.85 -15.95 -3.06
CA LEU A 188 0.54 -16.11 -4.47
C LEU A 188 1.24 -15.07 -5.36
N ASN A 189 1.34 -13.80 -4.92
CA ASN A 189 2.13 -12.77 -5.61
C ASN A 189 3.62 -13.14 -5.72
N LEU A 190 4.13 -13.88 -4.72
CA LEU A 190 5.50 -14.37 -4.68
C LEU A 190 5.66 -15.76 -5.31
N HIS A 191 4.64 -16.22 -6.05
CA HIS A 191 4.59 -17.52 -6.73
C HIS A 191 4.83 -18.72 -5.80
N HIS A 192 4.42 -18.60 -4.53
CA HIS A 192 4.50 -19.67 -3.54
C HIS A 192 3.15 -20.34 -3.34
N SER A 193 3.09 -21.63 -3.63
CA SER A 193 1.94 -22.50 -3.36
C SER A 193 2.34 -23.62 -2.41
N SER A 194 1.54 -23.85 -1.38
CA SER A 194 1.76 -24.91 -0.40
C SER A 194 0.44 -25.36 0.23
N LEU A 195 0.48 -26.49 0.93
CA LEU A 195 -0.66 -26.98 1.73
C LEU A 195 -1.11 -25.97 2.80
N VAL A 196 -0.19 -25.11 3.25
CA VAL A 196 -0.51 -24.02 4.19
C VAL A 196 -1.41 -22.99 3.51
N SER A 197 -1.09 -22.57 2.28
CA SER A 197 -1.94 -21.68 1.49
C SER A 197 -3.31 -22.32 1.19
N ASP A 198 -3.36 -23.63 0.89
CA ASP A 198 -4.62 -24.34 0.65
C ASP A 198 -5.53 -24.30 1.89
N LYS A 199 -4.98 -24.55 3.09
CA LYS A 199 -5.73 -24.45 4.35
C LYS A 199 -6.19 -23.02 4.66
N ALA A 200 -5.34 -22.03 4.38
CA ALA A 200 -5.69 -20.62 4.56
C ALA A 200 -6.85 -20.18 3.67
N VAL A 201 -6.89 -20.67 2.43
CA VAL A 201 -8.03 -20.44 1.53
C VAL A 201 -9.30 -21.09 2.06
N GLN A 202 -9.22 -22.33 2.57
CA GLN A 202 -10.39 -22.97 3.19
C GLN A 202 -10.87 -22.21 4.43
N TYR A 203 -9.95 -21.69 5.25
CA TYR A 203 -10.30 -20.83 6.38
C TYR A 203 -11.07 -19.58 5.92
N ILE A 204 -10.58 -18.88 4.88
CA ILE A 204 -11.26 -17.71 4.31
C ILE A 204 -12.67 -18.08 3.83
N ILE A 205 -12.83 -19.18 3.08
CA ILE A 205 -14.16 -19.63 2.59
C ILE A 205 -15.09 -19.92 3.77
N SER A 206 -14.61 -20.64 4.79
CA SER A 206 -15.42 -21.00 5.95
C SER A 206 -15.84 -19.81 6.82
N ALA A 207 -15.10 -18.70 6.74
CA ALA A 207 -15.36 -17.47 7.48
C ALA A 207 -16.32 -16.51 6.74
N GLN A 208 -16.77 -16.84 5.52
CA GLN A 208 -17.67 -15.98 4.75
C GLN A 208 -19.06 -15.93 5.42
N TYR A 209 -19.60 -14.72 5.58
CA TYR A 209 -20.96 -14.53 6.05
C TYR A 209 -22.00 -14.85 4.97
N GLU A 210 -23.26 -15.00 5.39
CA GLU A 210 -24.40 -15.38 4.53
C GLU A 210 -24.52 -14.52 3.26
N TYR A 211 -24.29 -13.21 3.36
CA TYR A 211 -24.40 -12.27 2.24
C TYR A 211 -23.09 -12.06 1.47
N GLY A 212 -22.09 -12.89 1.71
CA GLY A 212 -20.85 -12.92 0.96
C GLY A 212 -19.75 -11.97 1.46
N SER A 213 -20.00 -11.24 2.55
CA SER A 213 -19.00 -10.40 3.22
C SER A 213 -18.17 -11.20 4.23
N TRP A 214 -17.17 -10.53 4.79
CA TRP A 214 -16.33 -11.04 5.87
C TRP A 214 -16.24 -10.02 7.01
N GLU A 215 -15.87 -10.48 8.20
CA GLU A 215 -15.68 -9.63 9.37
C GLU A 215 -14.80 -8.41 9.06
N ARG A 216 -15.24 -7.22 9.45
CA ARG A 216 -14.46 -5.98 9.29
C ARG A 216 -13.22 -5.99 10.19
N TRP A 217 -12.08 -5.60 9.63
CA TRP A 217 -10.82 -5.47 10.36
C TRP A 217 -10.17 -4.10 10.14
N SER A 218 -9.36 -3.67 11.12
CA SER A 218 -8.49 -2.50 10.96
C SER A 218 -7.46 -2.76 9.85
N HIS A 219 -7.36 -1.82 8.91
CA HIS A 219 -6.39 -1.87 7.81
C HIS A 219 -5.24 -0.86 8.00
N TYR A 220 -5.52 0.32 8.55
CA TYR A 220 -4.53 1.37 8.80
C TYR A 220 -4.88 2.18 10.05
N THR A 221 -3.97 3.04 10.49
CA THR A 221 -4.14 3.89 11.68
C THR A 221 -4.12 5.38 11.32
N ALA A 222 -4.53 6.24 12.25
CA ALA A 222 -4.40 7.69 12.12
C ALA A 222 -2.96 8.20 12.39
N GLY A 223 -1.94 7.34 12.24
CA GLY A 223 -0.58 7.63 12.65
C GLY A 223 -0.37 7.63 14.16
N ASN A 224 -1.29 7.00 14.90
CA ASN A 224 -1.21 6.74 16.34
C ASN A 224 -1.72 5.32 16.65
N GLU A 225 -1.40 4.82 17.84
CA GLU A 225 -1.73 3.44 18.25
C GLU A 225 -3.19 3.25 18.70
N HIS A 226 -4.02 4.29 18.69
CA HIS A 226 -5.37 4.26 19.29
C HIS A 226 -6.50 4.38 18.28
N THR A 227 -6.22 4.94 17.11
CA THR A 227 -7.23 5.24 16.10
C THR A 227 -6.98 4.39 14.88
N HIS A 228 -7.91 3.47 14.65
CA HIS A 228 -7.86 2.46 13.61
C HIS A 228 -8.96 2.69 12.58
N PHE A 229 -8.62 2.50 11.31
CA PHE A 229 -9.53 2.61 10.19
C PHE A 229 -9.54 1.32 9.38
N GLY A 230 -10.74 0.91 9.00
CA GLY A 230 -11.00 -0.30 8.24
C GLY A 230 -12.49 -0.39 7.94
N SER A 231 -12.87 -1.29 7.05
CA SER A 231 -14.26 -1.48 6.69
C SER A 231 -14.51 -2.91 6.24
N GLU A 232 -15.79 -3.30 6.19
CA GLU A 232 -16.21 -4.59 5.66
C GLU A 232 -15.79 -4.73 4.19
N GLU A 233 -15.89 -3.66 3.41
CA GLU A 233 -15.54 -3.63 1.99
C GLU A 233 -14.05 -3.87 1.77
N ILE A 234 -13.18 -3.29 2.61
CA ILE A 234 -11.73 -3.51 2.51
C ILE A 234 -11.39 -4.98 2.78
N THR A 235 -11.89 -5.55 3.88
CA THR A 235 -11.61 -6.96 4.20
C THR A 235 -12.19 -7.88 3.14
N THR A 236 -13.42 -7.63 2.70
CA THR A 236 -14.08 -8.41 1.64
C THR A 236 -13.31 -8.34 0.33
N ALA A 237 -12.78 -7.18 -0.05
CA ALA A 237 -11.96 -7.04 -1.26
C ALA A 237 -10.70 -7.92 -1.20
N PHE A 238 -9.99 -7.95 -0.08
CA PHE A 238 -8.81 -8.81 0.09
C PHE A 238 -9.16 -10.30 0.12
N CYS A 239 -10.25 -10.69 0.79
CA CYS A 239 -10.73 -12.07 0.75
C CYS A 239 -11.05 -12.50 -0.69
N LEU A 240 -11.79 -11.69 -1.45
CA LEU A 240 -12.09 -11.97 -2.85
C LEU A 240 -10.84 -12.03 -3.73
N GLU A 241 -9.90 -11.11 -3.54
CA GLU A 241 -8.63 -11.11 -4.27
C GLU A 241 -7.84 -12.40 -4.00
N ALA A 242 -7.76 -12.84 -2.75
CA ALA A 242 -7.12 -14.09 -2.36
C ALA A 242 -7.76 -15.30 -3.06
N LEU A 243 -9.09 -15.39 -3.05
CA LEU A 243 -9.84 -16.48 -3.68
C LEU A 243 -9.67 -16.49 -5.21
N VAL A 244 -9.74 -15.32 -5.85
CA VAL A 244 -9.58 -15.20 -7.32
C VAL A 244 -8.15 -15.59 -7.74
N ARG A 245 -7.13 -15.11 -7.01
CA ARG A 245 -5.73 -15.46 -7.29
C ARG A 245 -5.48 -16.94 -7.09
N TYR A 246 -6.00 -17.52 -6.01
CA TYR A 246 -5.88 -18.95 -5.74
C TYR A 246 -6.54 -19.79 -6.82
N ARG A 247 -7.73 -19.40 -7.28
CA ARG A 247 -8.40 -20.08 -8.39
C ARG A 247 -7.55 -20.05 -9.65
N LYS A 248 -6.92 -18.92 -9.98
CA LYS A 248 -6.03 -18.80 -11.15
C LYS A 248 -4.80 -19.71 -11.02
N SER A 249 -4.17 -19.73 -9.86
CA SER A 249 -2.97 -20.56 -9.62
C SER A 249 -3.23 -22.08 -9.58
N LYS A 250 -4.49 -22.52 -9.67
CA LYS A 250 -4.86 -23.95 -9.82
C LYS A 250 -5.21 -24.33 -11.26
N ILE A 251 -5.37 -23.34 -12.15
CA ILE A 251 -5.74 -23.54 -13.56
C ILE A 251 -4.49 -23.45 -14.46
N GLU A 252 -3.49 -22.66 -14.06
CA GLU A 252 -2.15 -22.59 -14.65
C GLU A 252 -1.26 -23.75 -14.20
#